data_AF-A0A0F9T908-F1
#
_entry.id   AF-A0A0F9T908-F1
#
_cell.length_a   1.000
_cell.length_b   1.000
_cell.length_c   1.000
_cell.angle_alpha   90.00
_cell.angle_beta   90.00
_cell.angle_gamma   90.00
#
_symmetry.space_group_name_H-M   'P 1'
#
loop_
_entity.id
_entity.type
_entity.pdbx_description
1 polymer ?
#
loop_
_entity_poly.entity_id
_entity_poly.type
_entity_poly.pdbx_seq_one_letter_code
_entity_poly.pdbx_strand_id
1 'polypeptide(L)'
;MGRMVKENKFQTKLKKILESQCAFIINQHGHMMQRSGIPDLQIIHRRWHGFLELKVGKNKPSDIQKSVAAAIELRGVPVYVLRCVERPIDSGLCGYNLTLEDFEGKVIRRCFRLDSLLNILAGLSPQLVGGFDNVD
;
A
#
# COMPACT_ATOMS: atom_id res chain seq x y z
N MET A 1 -8.46 -23.22 14.38
CA MET A 1 -7.47 -22.59 13.47
C MET A 1 -8.20 -21.56 12.60
N GLY A 2 -7.84 -20.27 12.69
CA GLY A 2 -8.44 -19.22 11.87
C GLY A 2 -8.14 -19.42 10.38
N ARG A 3 -9.11 -19.14 9.52
CA ARG A 3 -9.02 -19.35 8.07
C ARG A 3 -8.21 -18.20 7.45
N MET A 4 -6.97 -18.46 7.06
CA MET A 4 -6.06 -17.46 6.49
C MET A 4 -6.70 -16.75 5.28
N VAL A 5 -6.83 -15.43 5.35
CA VAL A 5 -7.26 -14.60 4.20
C VAL A 5 -6.27 -14.77 3.05
N LYS A 6 -6.78 -15.20 1.89
CA LYS A 6 -6.01 -15.20 0.65
C LYS A 6 -5.66 -13.76 0.26
N GLU A 7 -4.41 -13.53 -0.10
CA GLU A 7 -3.88 -12.21 -0.51
C GLU A 7 -4.73 -11.55 -1.60
N ASN A 8 -5.13 -12.31 -2.61
CA ASN A 8 -6.01 -11.82 -3.68
C ASN A 8 -7.38 -11.32 -3.17
N LYS A 9 -7.97 -11.98 -2.15
CA LYS A 9 -9.24 -11.52 -1.54
C LYS A 9 -9.03 -10.22 -0.77
N PHE A 10 -7.91 -10.08 -0.06
CA PHE A 10 -7.55 -8.85 0.63
C PHE A 10 -7.34 -7.71 -0.37
N GLN A 11 -6.52 -7.92 -1.40
CA GLN A 11 -6.27 -6.96 -2.48
C GLN A 11 -7.57 -6.49 -3.13
N THR A 12 -8.45 -7.42 -3.51
CA THR A 12 -9.75 -7.09 -4.13
C THR A 12 -10.61 -6.20 -3.22
N LYS A 13 -10.65 -6.48 -1.91
CA LYS A 13 -11.42 -5.66 -0.96
C LYS A 13 -10.78 -4.29 -0.72
N LEU A 14 -9.45 -4.23 -0.60
CA LEU A 14 -8.69 -2.99 -0.46
C LEU A 14 -8.95 -2.07 -1.65
N LYS A 15 -8.85 -2.59 -2.88
CA LYS A 15 -9.11 -1.82 -4.10
C LYS A 15 -10.49 -1.16 -4.09
N LYS A 16 -11.55 -1.93 -3.84
CA LYS A 16 -12.92 -1.41 -3.80
C LYS A 16 -13.08 -0.26 -2.80
N ILE A 17 -12.42 -0.36 -1.64
CA ILE A 17 -12.47 0.70 -0.63
C ILE A 17 -11.73 1.94 -1.10
N LEU A 18 -10.52 1.79 -1.65
CA LEU A 18 -9.75 2.92 -2.16
C LEU A 18 -10.45 3.60 -3.36
N GLU A 19 -11.02 2.81 -4.27
CA GLU A 19 -11.80 3.30 -5.41
C GLU A 19 -13.06 4.05 -4.94
N SER A 20 -13.73 3.58 -3.89
CA SER A 20 -14.86 4.30 -3.27
C SER A 20 -14.47 5.65 -2.66
N GLN A 21 -13.17 5.90 -2.48
CA GLN A 21 -12.59 7.16 -2.01
C GLN A 21 -11.96 7.97 -3.16
N CYS A 22 -12.42 7.75 -4.39
CA CYS A 22 -11.95 8.45 -5.60
C CYS A 22 -10.46 8.20 -5.92
N ALA A 23 -9.85 7.12 -5.43
CA ALA A 23 -8.53 6.72 -5.87
C ALA A 23 -8.61 5.88 -7.15
N PHE A 24 -7.74 6.15 -8.11
CA PHE A 24 -7.54 5.30 -9.27
C PHE A 24 -6.43 4.29 -8.97
N ILE A 25 -6.70 3.01 -9.19
CA ILE A 25 -5.80 1.91 -8.81
C ILE A 25 -5.34 1.13 -10.05
N ILE A 26 -4.02 1.08 -10.26
CA ILE A 26 -3.41 0.27 -11.32
C ILE A 26 -2.80 -0.97 -10.68
N ASN A 27 -3.24 -2.15 -11.14
CA ASN A 27 -2.62 -3.41 -10.76
C ASN A 27 -1.33 -3.60 -11.57
N GLN A 28 -0.22 -3.85 -10.88
CA GLN A 28 1.08 -4.11 -11.51
C GLN A 28 1.41 -5.62 -11.55
N HIS A 29 0.40 -6.47 -11.42
CA HIS A 29 0.61 -7.92 -11.38
C HIS A 29 0.96 -8.43 -12.77
N GLY A 30 2.11 -9.12 -12.85
CA GLY A 30 2.80 -9.47 -14.08
C GLY A 30 1.92 -10.11 -15.16
N HIS A 31 1.55 -9.32 -16.16
CA HIS A 31 1.46 -9.88 -17.51
C HIS A 31 2.87 -10.35 -17.91
N MET A 32 3.01 -11.44 -18.68
CA MET A 32 4.26 -12.17 -18.98
C MET A 32 5.48 -11.33 -19.45
N MET A 33 5.29 -10.03 -19.68
CA MET A 33 6.29 -9.08 -20.17
C MET A 33 6.70 -8.02 -19.12
N GLN A 34 6.12 -8.02 -17.92
CA GLN A 34 6.46 -7.04 -16.88
C GLN A 34 7.71 -7.45 -16.08
N ARG A 35 8.50 -6.44 -15.70
CA ARG A 35 9.68 -6.60 -14.85
C ARG A 35 9.28 -7.18 -13.50
N SER A 36 10.01 -8.20 -13.03
CA SER A 36 9.81 -8.76 -11.69
C SER A 36 10.11 -7.72 -10.60
N GLY A 37 9.37 -7.78 -9.50
CA GLY A 37 9.60 -6.94 -8.31
C GLY A 37 8.89 -5.59 -8.29
N ILE A 38 8.09 -5.24 -9.31
CA ILE A 38 7.22 -4.05 -9.24
C ILE A 38 6.18 -4.25 -8.11
N PRO A 39 5.92 -3.22 -7.26
CA PRO A 39 4.93 -3.31 -6.21
C PRO A 39 3.50 -3.56 -6.74
N ASP A 40 2.72 -4.37 -6.03
CA ASP A 40 1.41 -4.87 -6.49
C ASP A 40 0.44 -3.79 -7.01
N LEU A 41 0.37 -2.64 -6.34
CA LEU A 41 -0.58 -1.58 -6.64
C LEU A 41 0.13 -0.24 -6.83
N GLN A 42 -0.28 0.50 -7.85
CA GLN A 42 -0.07 1.96 -7.93
C GLN A 42 -1.39 2.65 -7.61
N ILE A 43 -1.35 3.66 -6.73
CA ILE A 43 -2.52 4.44 -6.32
C ILE A 43 -2.33 5.87 -6.79
N ILE A 44 -3.31 6.39 -7.51
CA ILE A 44 -3.38 7.78 -7.93
C ILE A 44 -4.61 8.40 -7.25
N HIS A 45 -4.38 9.33 -6.34
CA HIS A 45 -5.43 10.05 -5.64
C HIS A 45 -5.02 11.52 -5.46
N ARG A 46 -5.97 12.44 -5.40
CA ARG A 46 -5.69 13.90 -5.27
C ARG A 46 -4.71 14.24 -4.14
N ARG A 47 -4.75 13.47 -3.04
CA ARG A 47 -3.93 13.70 -1.85
C ARG A 47 -2.71 12.79 -1.74
N TRP A 48 -2.57 11.82 -2.61
CA TRP A 48 -1.48 10.85 -2.54
C TRP A 48 -1.26 10.13 -3.86
N HIS A 49 -0.01 10.01 -4.28
CA HIS A 49 0.40 9.22 -5.43
C HIS A 49 1.61 8.37 -5.03
N GLY A 50 1.54 7.07 -5.29
CA GLY A 50 2.62 6.16 -4.93
C GLY A 50 2.28 4.70 -5.16
N PHE A 51 3.10 3.83 -4.58
CA PHE A 51 2.99 2.39 -4.74
C PHE A 51 2.77 1.68 -3.39
N LEU A 52 2.01 0.58 -3.43
CA LEU A 52 1.84 -0.35 -2.32
C LEU A 52 2.21 -1.77 -2.74
N GLU A 53 3.08 -2.38 -1.94
CA GLU A 53 3.34 -3.82 -1.92
C GLU A 53 2.45 -4.46 -0.85
N LEU A 54 1.70 -5.52 -1.19
CA LEU A 54 0.78 -6.17 -0.27
C LEU A 54 1.42 -7.43 0.30
N LYS A 55 1.33 -7.62 1.62
CA LYS A 55 1.77 -8.86 2.26
C LYS A 55 0.75 -9.35 3.27
N VAL A 56 0.50 -10.66 3.29
CA VAL A 56 -0.32 -11.31 4.33
C VAL A 56 0.56 -12.01 5.36
N GLY A 57 0.21 -11.89 6.63
CA GLY A 57 0.87 -12.58 7.73
C GLY A 57 2.35 -12.21 7.87
N LYS A 58 3.23 -13.22 7.91
CA LYS A 58 4.68 -13.06 8.13
C LYS A 58 5.47 -12.93 6.82
N ASN A 59 4.82 -12.90 5.66
CA ASN A 59 5.50 -12.83 4.36
C ASN A 59 6.26 -11.51 4.22
N LYS A 60 7.53 -11.57 3.82
CA LYS A 60 8.37 -10.38 3.61
C LYS A 60 8.49 -10.04 2.13
N PRO A 61 8.72 -8.77 1.76
CA PRO A 61 9.16 -8.43 0.41
C PRO A 61 10.43 -9.20 0.07
N SER A 62 10.53 -9.67 -1.18
CA SER A 62 11.75 -10.30 -1.69
C SER A 62 12.84 -9.26 -1.95
N ASP A 63 14.09 -9.68 -2.08
CA ASP A 63 15.21 -8.75 -2.31
C ASP A 63 15.07 -7.99 -3.62
N ILE A 64 14.51 -8.61 -4.66
CA ILE A 64 14.20 -7.92 -5.92
C ILE A 64 13.13 -6.84 -5.73
N GLN A 65 12.11 -7.09 -4.90
CA GLN A 65 11.08 -6.09 -4.59
C GLN A 65 11.67 -4.91 -3.84
N LYS A 66 12.56 -5.15 -2.87
CA LYS A 66 13.29 -4.09 -2.15
C LYS A 66 14.15 -3.25 -3.08
N SER A 67 14.92 -3.89 -3.95
CA SER A 67 15.77 -3.19 -4.92
C SER A 67 14.96 -2.31 -5.87
N VAL A 68 13.83 -2.82 -6.37
CA VAL A 68 12.92 -2.06 -7.23
C VAL A 68 12.26 -0.91 -6.47
N ALA A 69 11.79 -1.14 -5.25
CA ALA A 69 11.20 -0.10 -4.41
C ALA A 69 12.19 1.03 -4.14
N ALA A 70 13.42 0.72 -3.72
CA ALA A 70 14.46 1.72 -3.53
C ALA A 70 14.71 2.54 -4.81
N ALA A 71 14.71 1.90 -5.98
CA ALA A 71 14.86 2.60 -7.25
C ALA A 71 13.68 3.52 -7.61
N ILE A 72 12.46 3.18 -7.19
CA ILE A 72 11.27 4.02 -7.35
C ILE A 72 11.32 5.20 -6.37
N GLU A 73 11.70 4.95 -5.11
CA GLU A 73 11.82 5.99 -4.08
C GLU A 73 12.91 7.01 -4.40
N LEU A 74 14.02 6.59 -5.01
CA LEU A 74 15.05 7.51 -5.53
C LEU A 74 14.51 8.51 -6.58
N ARG A 75 13.35 8.24 -7.19
CA ARG A 75 12.66 9.15 -8.11
C ARG A 75 11.60 10.02 -7.42
N GLY A 76 11.58 10.02 -6.08
CA GLY A 76 10.64 10.81 -5.28
C GLY A 76 9.23 10.22 -5.19
N VAL A 77 9.03 8.98 -5.65
CA VAL A 77 7.72 8.32 -5.58
C VAL A 77 7.68 7.41 -4.35
N PRO A 78 6.77 7.64 -3.38
CA PRO A 78 6.72 6.85 -2.17
C PRO A 78 6.27 5.42 -2.45
N VAL A 79 6.91 4.45 -1.78
CA VAL A 79 6.58 3.03 -1.86
C VAL A 79 6.45 2.48 -0.46
N TYR A 80 5.33 1.85 -0.13
CA TYR A 80 5.11 1.26 1.19
C TYR A 80 4.69 -0.19 1.12
N VAL A 81 4.93 -0.92 2.20
CA VAL A 81 4.41 -2.28 2.39
C VAL A 81 3.17 -2.20 3.25
N LEU A 82 2.03 -2.63 2.72
CA LEU A 82 0.79 -2.78 3.47
C LEU A 82 0.63 -4.24 3.89
N ARG A 83 0.89 -4.50 5.17
CA ARG A 83 0.76 -5.81 5.78
C ARG A 83 -0.62 -6.01 6.37
N CYS A 84 -1.30 -7.07 5.95
CA CYS A 84 -2.51 -7.56 6.59
C CYS A 84 -2.17 -8.70 7.56
N VAL A 85 -2.33 -8.46 8.85
CA VAL A 85 -2.25 -9.50 9.89
C VAL A 85 -3.67 -9.82 10.32
N GLU A 86 -4.16 -11.00 9.94
CA GLU A 86 -5.47 -11.44 10.39
C GLU A 86 -5.44 -11.67 11.91
N ARG A 87 -6.38 -11.08 12.64
CA ARG A 87 -6.81 -11.63 13.93
C ARG A 87 -8.20 -12.22 13.70
N PRO A 88 -8.52 -13.40 14.28
CA PRO A 88 -9.91 -13.78 14.45
C PRO A 88 -10.57 -12.67 15.27
N ILE A 89 -11.62 -12.06 14.73
CA ILE A 89 -12.43 -11.11 15.48
C ILE A 89 -13.59 -11.89 16.03
N ASP A 90 -13.55 -12.14 17.34
CA ASP A 90 -14.59 -12.86 18.08
C ASP A 90 -15.93 -12.09 18.18
N SER A 91 -16.11 -10.97 17.47
CA SER A 91 -17.25 -10.06 17.70
C SER A 91 -17.98 -9.54 16.45
N GLY A 92 -17.89 -10.21 15.30
CA GLY A 92 -18.74 -9.90 14.14
C GLY A 92 -18.44 -8.59 13.39
N LEU A 93 -17.51 -7.78 13.89
CA LEU A 93 -16.99 -6.60 13.20
C LEU A 93 -15.75 -7.00 12.40
N CYS A 94 -15.87 -7.10 11.08
CA CYS A 94 -14.80 -7.52 10.18
C CYS A 94 -13.70 -6.45 9.97
N GLY A 95 -12.88 -6.21 10.99
CA GLY A 95 -11.66 -5.39 10.92
C GLY A 95 -10.43 -6.16 10.40
N TYR A 96 -9.55 -5.48 9.67
CA TYR A 96 -8.21 -5.98 9.36
C TYR A 96 -7.22 -5.27 10.29
N ASN A 97 -6.24 -5.99 10.86
CA ASN A 97 -5.08 -5.32 11.43
C ASN A 97 -4.10 -5.06 10.30
N LEU A 98 -4.00 -3.79 9.94
CA LEU A 98 -3.10 -3.31 8.91
C LEU A 98 -1.88 -2.70 9.56
N THR A 99 -0.73 -3.00 9.01
CA THR A 99 0.51 -2.30 9.34
C THR A 99 1.05 -1.71 8.05
N LEU A 100 1.33 -0.42 8.08
CA LEU A 100 2.09 0.25 7.06
C LEU A 100 3.56 0.25 7.49
N GLU A 101 4.40 -0.32 6.65
CA GLU A 101 5.83 -0.49 6.87
C GLU A 101 6.59 0.19 5.72
N ASP A 102 7.83 0.59 5.99
CA ASP A 102 8.79 0.79 4.90
C ASP A 102 9.28 -0.57 4.37
N PHE A 103 10.13 -0.56 3.33
CA PHE A 103 10.65 -1.78 2.73
C PHE A 103 11.70 -2.52 3.57
N GLU A 104 12.22 -1.87 4.62
CA GLU A 104 13.08 -2.50 5.63
C GLU A 104 12.25 -3.21 6.73
N GLY A 105 10.92 -3.07 6.69
CA GLY A 105 9.99 -3.67 7.65
C GLY A 105 9.85 -2.87 8.94
N LYS A 106 10.32 -1.62 8.98
CA LYS A 106 10.07 -0.71 10.09
C LYS A 106 8.63 -0.26 10.02
N VAL A 107 7.92 -0.40 11.14
CA VAL A 107 6.53 0.03 11.25
C VAL A 107 6.47 1.55 11.22
N ILE A 108 5.81 2.09 10.20
CA ILE A 108 5.49 3.52 10.09
C ILE A 108 4.20 3.79 10.86
N ARG A 109 3.16 2.98 10.62
CA ARG A 109 1.87 3.16 11.27
C ARG A 109 1.10 1.86 11.37
N ARG A 110 0.40 1.67 12.49
CA ARG A 110 -0.63 0.63 12.62
C ARG A 110 -1.98 1.26 12.32
N CYS A 111 -2.79 0.57 11.53
CA CYS A 111 -4.13 0.98 11.16
C CYS A 111 -5.10 -0.18 11.35
N PHE A 112 -6.29 0.11 11.87
CA PHE A 112 -7.33 -0.90 12.11
C PHE A 112 -8.46 -0.83 11.10
N ARG A 113 -8.38 0.13 10.16
CA ARG A 113 -9.49 0.57 9.30
C ARG A 113 -8.99 0.91 7.91
N LEU A 114 -9.40 0.11 6.92
CA LEU A 114 -9.05 0.31 5.51
C LEU A 114 -9.48 1.69 4.99
N ASP A 115 -10.59 2.21 5.48
CA ASP A 115 -11.14 3.50 5.07
C ASP A 115 -10.34 4.71 5.56
N SER A 116 -9.43 4.54 6.52
CA SER A 116 -8.52 5.59 6.95
C SER A 116 -7.19 5.59 6.20
N LEU A 117 -6.94 4.61 5.31
CA LEU A 117 -5.64 4.41 4.69
C LEU A 117 -5.19 5.60 3.84
N LEU A 118 -6.05 6.17 3.00
CA LEU A 118 -5.67 7.35 2.19
C LEU A 118 -5.32 8.57 3.05
N ASN A 119 -6.01 8.77 4.18
CA ASN A 119 -5.68 9.85 5.11
C ASN A 119 -4.30 9.64 5.75
N ILE A 120 -3.95 8.39 6.06
CA ILE A 120 -2.64 8.04 6.58
C ILE A 120 -1.57 8.29 5.51
N LEU A 121 -1.76 7.78 4.31
CA LEU A 121 -0.83 7.94 3.20
C LEU A 121 -0.61 9.42 2.86
N ALA A 122 -1.69 10.20 2.77
CA ALA A 122 -1.62 11.64 2.52
C ALA A 122 -0.86 12.42 3.61
N GLY A 123 -0.93 11.98 4.87
CA GLY A 123 -0.16 12.58 5.96
C GLY A 123 1.32 12.17 5.98
N LEU A 124 1.68 11.12 5.26
CA LEU A 124 3.06 10.63 5.11
C LEU A 124 3.75 11.15 3.85
N SER A 125 2.98 11.65 2.87
CA SER A 125 3.56 12.37 1.76
C SER A 125 4.48 13.45 2.33
N PRO A 126 5.76 13.49 1.90
CA PRO A 126 6.58 14.66 2.11
C PRO A 126 5.72 15.83 1.66
N GLN A 127 5.49 16.81 2.55
CA GLN A 127 4.88 18.05 2.09
C GLN A 127 5.70 18.44 0.87
N LEU A 128 5.05 18.59 -0.29
CA LEU A 128 5.67 19.23 -1.44
C LEU A 128 5.91 20.69 -1.02
N VAL A 129 6.91 20.89 -0.17
CA VAL A 129 7.37 22.20 0.27
C VAL A 129 8.16 22.73 -0.91
N GLY A 130 7.49 23.51 -1.74
CA GLY A 130 8.11 24.38 -2.73
C GLY A 130 7.78 24.05 -4.17
N GLY A 131 7.06 24.96 -4.82
CA GLY A 131 7.26 25.21 -6.25
C GLY A 131 6.05 25.09 -7.17
N PHE A 132 4.89 25.64 -6.81
CA PHE A 132 3.89 26.04 -7.82
C PHE A 132 3.35 27.46 -7.58
N ASP A 133 4.08 28.28 -6.82
CA ASP A 133 3.82 29.72 -6.79
C ASP A 133 4.66 30.39 -7.89
N ASN A 134 3.97 30.98 -8.85
CA ASN A 134 4.43 31.83 -9.96
C ASN A 134 4.85 31.10 -11.25
N VAL A 135 3.85 30.76 -12.06
CA VAL A 135 3.95 30.98 -13.51
C VAL A 135 2.85 31.98 -13.85
N ASP A 136 3.26 33.23 -14.00
CA ASP A 136 2.47 34.27 -14.71
C ASP A 136 2.38 33.92 -16.20
#